data_AF-A0AAU4K1D0-F1
#
_entry.id   AF-A0AAU4K1D0-F1
#
_cell.length_a   1.000
_cell.length_b   1.000
_cell.length_c   1.000
_cell.angle_alpha   90.00
_cell.angle_beta   90.00
_cell.angle_gamma   90.00
#
_symmetry.space_group_name_H-M   'P 1'
#
loop_
_entity.id
_entity.type
_entity.pdbx_description
1 polymer ?
#
loop_
_entity_poly.entity_id
_entity_poly.type
_entity_poly.pdbx_seq_one_letter_code
_entity_poly.pdbx_strand_id
1 'polypeptide(L)'
;MMISYDDAHQKALARVARIASGSEFEIVILEPHIRETDDAWYFPYDGRDFVENGNFSAALAGNHPVRVSKADGDVRLESPPEGA
;
A
#
# COMPACT_ATOMS: atom_id res chain seq x y z
N MET A 1 -13.24 -13.74 -11.06
CA MET A 1 -12.45 -14.72 -10.27
C MET A 1 -11.89 -13.94 -9.11
N MET A 2 -12.19 -14.31 -7.87
CA MET A 2 -11.68 -13.54 -6.72
C MET A 2 -10.23 -13.93 -6.45
N ILE A 3 -9.32 -12.96 -6.33
CA ILE A 3 -7.91 -13.22 -6.01
C ILE A 3 -7.74 -13.48 -4.51
N SER A 4 -6.63 -14.12 -4.12
CA SER A 4 -6.30 -14.32 -2.70
C SER A 4 -5.67 -13.07 -2.07
N TYR A 5 -5.60 -13.04 -0.73
CA TYR A 5 -4.83 -12.03 -0.01
C TYR A 5 -3.35 -12.07 -0.41
N ASP A 6 -2.76 -13.26 -0.52
CA ASP A 6 -1.35 -13.41 -0.92
C ASP A 6 -1.10 -12.81 -2.32
N ASP A 7 -1.99 -13.08 -3.28
CA ASP A 7 -1.91 -12.47 -4.62
C ASP A 7 -2.03 -10.94 -4.55
N ALA A 8 -2.92 -10.43 -3.71
CA ALA A 8 -3.12 -9.01 -3.52
C ALA A 8 -1.89 -8.34 -2.87
N HIS A 9 -1.31 -8.99 -1.87
CA HIS A 9 -0.11 -8.53 -1.18
C HIS A 9 1.09 -8.49 -2.12
N GLN A 10 1.29 -9.54 -2.93
CA GLN A 10 2.36 -9.55 -3.96
C GLN A 10 2.17 -8.44 -5.00
N LYS A 11 0.94 -8.17 -5.44
CA LYS A 11 0.63 -7.05 -6.33
C LYS A 11 0.92 -5.70 -5.67
N ALA A 12 0.59 -5.54 -4.39
CA ALA A 12 0.88 -4.33 -3.63
C ALA A 12 2.39 -4.10 -3.46
N LEU A 13 3.15 -5.14 -3.09
CA LEU A 13 4.62 -5.09 -3.01
C LEU A 13 5.24 -4.67 -4.34
N ALA A 14 4.79 -5.26 -5.45
CA ALA A 14 5.28 -4.88 -6.78
C ALA A 14 4.98 -3.41 -7.11
N ARG A 15 3.82 -2.90 -6.69
CA ARG A 15 3.45 -1.49 -6.89
C ARG A 15 4.30 -0.55 -6.03
N VAL A 16 4.53 -0.90 -4.77
CA VAL A 16 5.39 -0.14 -3.84
C VAL A 16 6.84 -0.12 -4.34
N ALA A 17 7.38 -1.26 -4.79
CA ALA A 17 8.73 -1.32 -5.36
C ALA A 17 8.88 -0.40 -6.58
N ARG A 18 7.85 -0.31 -7.43
CA ARG A 18 7.83 0.64 -8.55
C ARG A 18 7.81 2.10 -8.09
N ILE A 19 7.14 2.42 -6.98
CA ILE A 19 7.14 3.77 -6.41
C ILE A 19 8.53 4.07 -5.81
N ALA A 20 9.09 3.13 -5.06
CA ALA A 20 10.43 3.24 -4.46
C ALA A 20 11.53 3.47 -5.50
N SER A 21 11.43 2.86 -6.68
CA SER A 21 12.42 3.07 -7.76
C SER A 21 12.53 4.52 -8.27
N GLY A 22 11.51 5.36 -8.00
CA GLY A 22 11.51 6.79 -8.30
C GLY A 22 11.69 7.67 -7.07
N SER A 23 11.99 7.08 -5.90
CA SER A 23 12.17 7.76 -4.64
C SER A 23 13.61 7.63 -4.16
N GLU A 24 14.07 8.58 -3.35
CA GLU A 24 15.35 8.49 -2.63
C GLU A 24 15.23 7.64 -1.36
N PHE A 25 14.02 7.19 -1.01
CA PHE A 25 13.73 6.50 0.24
C PHE A 25 13.43 5.00 0.06
N GLU A 26 13.94 4.24 1.04
CA GLU A 26 13.32 3.03 1.58
C GLU A 26 11.79 3.12 1.70
N ILE A 27 10.95 2.37 0.99
CA ILE A 27 9.49 2.36 1.20
C ILE A 27 9.02 0.97 1.65
N VAL A 28 8.13 0.92 2.66
CA VAL A 28 7.54 -0.31 3.20
C VAL A 28 6.03 -0.21 3.31
N ILE A 29 5.35 -1.36 3.19
CA ILE A 29 3.92 -1.48 3.50
C ILE A 29 3.74 -1.46 5.03
N LEU A 30 2.73 -0.73 5.50
CA LEU A 30 2.36 -0.67 6.92
C LEU A 30 1.42 -1.84 7.25
N GLU A 31 1.98 -3.03 7.43
CA GLU A 31 1.23 -4.29 7.65
C GLU A 31 0.08 -4.17 8.68
N PRO A 32 0.26 -3.53 9.86
CA PRO A 32 -0.81 -3.43 10.86
C PRO A 32 -1.98 -2.52 10.44
N HIS A 33 -1.81 -1.74 9.37
CA HIS A 33 -2.79 -0.78 8.87
C HIS A 33 -3.43 -1.23 7.54
N ILE A 34 -3.12 -2.45 7.08
CA ILE A 34 -3.80 -3.02 5.92
C ILE A 34 -5.28 -3.14 6.25
N ARG A 35 -6.11 -2.64 5.32
CA ARG A 35 -7.56 -2.65 5.47
C ARG A 35 -8.18 -3.48 4.37
N GLU A 36 -9.04 -4.40 4.77
CA GLU A 36 -9.85 -5.21 3.87
C GLU A 36 -11.27 -4.66 3.85
N THR A 37 -11.83 -4.54 2.64
CA THR A 37 -13.27 -4.31 2.42
C THR A 37 -13.84 -5.45 1.61
N ASP A 38 -15.15 -5.43 1.34
CA ASP A 38 -15.78 -6.43 0.47
C ASP A 38 -15.17 -6.48 -0.93
N ASP A 39 -14.74 -5.32 -1.46
CA ASP A 39 -14.31 -5.17 -2.85
C ASP A 39 -12.78 -5.14 -3.05
N ALA A 40 -12.00 -4.85 -2.01
CA ALA A 40 -10.55 -4.66 -2.16
C ALA A 40 -9.76 -4.85 -0.86
N TRP A 41 -8.43 -4.95 -1.02
CA TRP A 41 -7.47 -4.68 0.05
C TRP A 41 -6.77 -3.35 -0.21
N TYR A 42 -6.50 -2.63 0.87
CA TYR A 42 -5.80 -1.36 0.87
C TYR A 42 -4.52 -1.52 1.68
N PHE A 43 -3.38 -1.24 1.04
CA PHE A 43 -2.05 -1.40 1.61
C PHE A 43 -1.41 -0.01 1.77
N PRO A 44 -1.54 0.63 2.95
CA PRO A 44 -0.78 1.84 3.25
C PRO A 44 0.71 1.56 3.22
N TYR A 45 1.50 2.56 2.85
CA TYR A 45 2.95 2.46 2.81
C TYR A 45 3.56 3.80 3.20
N ASP A 46 4.79 3.76 3.69
CA ASP A 46 5.55 4.97 4.03
C ASP A 46 7.06 4.69 3.96
N GLY A 47 7.87 5.71 4.17
CA GLY A 47 9.31 5.58 4.25
C GLY A 47 9.73 4.68 5.42
N ARG A 48 10.59 3.68 5.17
CA ARG A 48 11.06 2.75 6.20
C ARG A 48 11.66 3.48 7.40
N ASP A 49 12.54 4.45 7.14
CA ASP A 49 13.25 5.18 8.20
C ASP A 49 12.30 6.06 9.04
N PHE A 50 11.21 6.55 8.43
CA PHE A 50 10.15 7.20 9.18
C PHE A 50 9.41 6.20 10.09
N VAL A 51 9.02 5.05 9.54
CA VAL A 51 8.26 4.02 10.27
C VAL A 51 9.07 3.42 11.43
N GLU A 52 10.35 3.13 11.20
CA GLU A 52 11.20 2.43 12.17
C GLU A 52 11.83 3.37 13.18
N ASN A 53 12.27 4.56 12.75
CA ASN A 53 13.08 5.47 13.57
C ASN A 53 12.44 6.84 13.83
N GLY A 54 11.25 7.12 13.27
CA GLY A 54 10.60 8.41 13.39
C GLY A 54 11.28 9.53 12.62
N ASN A 55 12.12 9.22 11.61
CA ASN A 55 12.75 10.23 10.78
C ASN A 55 11.72 10.90 9.86
N PHE A 56 11.21 12.05 10.28
CA PHE A 56 10.22 12.82 9.51
C PHE A 56 10.72 13.26 8.13
N SER A 57 12.04 13.39 7.91
CA SER A 57 12.58 13.71 6.58
C SER A 57 12.41 12.57 5.57
N ALA A 58 12.17 11.35 6.05
CA ALA A 58 11.90 10.18 5.20
C ALA A 58 10.39 9.88 5.06
N ALA A 59 9.52 10.68 5.68
CA ALA A 59 8.07 10.48 5.58
C ALA A 59 7.57 10.86 4.18
N LEU A 60 6.69 10.02 3.62
CA LEU A 60 5.99 10.32 2.38
C LEU A 60 4.75 11.18 2.66
N ALA A 61 4.55 12.21 1.86
CA ALA A 61 3.41 13.11 1.99
C ALA A 61 2.45 12.96 0.81
N GLY A 62 1.14 12.96 1.10
CA GLY A 62 0.08 12.97 0.10
C GLY A 62 -0.09 11.67 -0.68
N ASN A 63 0.52 10.56 -0.22
CA ASN A 63 0.32 9.26 -0.82
C ASN A 63 -1.02 8.63 -0.40
N HIS A 64 -1.69 8.00 -1.36
CA HIS A 64 -2.80 7.09 -1.09
C HIS A 64 -2.27 5.66 -0.93
N PRO A 65 -2.95 4.80 -0.16
CA PRO A 65 -2.62 3.39 -0.10
C PRO A 65 -2.74 2.73 -1.47
N VAL A 66 -2.05 1.61 -1.65
CA VAL A 66 -2.27 0.77 -2.84
C VAL A 66 -3.58 0.01 -2.64
N ARG A 67 -4.58 0.29 -3.47
CA ARG A 67 -5.80 -0.52 -3.59
C ARG A 67 -5.54 -1.70 -4.52
N VAL A 68 -5.90 -2.91 -4.10
CA VAL A 68 -5.95 -4.09 -4.96
C VAL A 68 -7.35 -4.68 -4.96
N SER A 69 -7.97 -4.71 -6.14
CA SER A 69 -9.30 -5.25 -6.37
C SER A 69 -9.37 -6.75 -6.09
N LYS A 70 -10.40 -7.18 -5.33
CA LYS A 70 -10.68 -8.61 -5.13
C LYS A 70 -11.16 -9.30 -6.40
N ALA A 71 -11.92 -8.60 -7.24
CA ALA A 71 -12.64 -9.19 -8.38
C ALA A 71 -11.74 -9.57 -9.57
N ASP A 72 -10.64 -8.84 -9.76
CA ASP A 72 -9.77 -8.93 -10.93
C ASP A 72 -8.29 -8.63 -10.64
N GLY A 73 -7.95 -8.18 -9.42
CA GLY A 73 -6.60 -7.81 -9.05
C GLY A 73 -6.10 -6.52 -9.70
N ASP A 74 -6.99 -5.63 -10.15
CA ASP A 74 -6.65 -4.27 -10.57
C ASP A 74 -6.00 -3.48 -9.43
N VAL A 75 -4.96 -2.69 -9.76
CA VAL A 75 -4.09 -2.01 -8.79
C VAL A 75 -4.15 -0.49 -8.99
N ARG A 76 -4.55 0.26 -7.96
CA ARG A 76 -4.67 1.72 -7.99
C ARG A 76 -4.08 2.37 -6.73
N LEU A 77 -3.85 3.68 -6.78
CA LEU A 77 -3.59 4.49 -5.60
C LEU A 77 -4.90 5.19 -5.25
N GLU A 78 -5.55 4.73 -4.19
CA GLU A 78 -6.92 5.13 -3.86
C GLU A 78 -7.19 4.87 -2.38
N SER A 79 -7.79 5.85 -1.69
CA SER A 79 -8.22 5.65 -0.30
C SER A 79 -9.42 4.70 -0.20
N PRO A 80 -9.55 3.95 0.90
CA PRO A 80 -10.77 3.19 1.16
C PRO A 80 -11.98 4.13 1.28
N PRO A 81 -13.19 3.66 0.95
CA PRO A 81 -14.41 4.39 1.24
C PRO A 81 -14.52 4.67 2.74
N GLU A 82 -15.05 5.85 3.08
CA GLU A 82 -15.29 6.24 4.48
C GLU A 82 -16.29 5.28 5.14
N GLY A 83 -15.98 4.82 6.35
CA GLY A 83 -16.90 4.01 7.17
C GLY A 83 -16.99 2.52 6.83
N ALA A 84 -16.18 1.99 5.91
CA ALA A 84 -16.06 0.54 5.67
C ALA A 84 -15.35 -0.21 6.81
#